data_AF-A0A7J0EEZ1-F1
#
_entry.id   AF-A0A7J0EEZ1-F1
#
_cell.length_a   1.000
_cell.length_b   1.000
_cell.length_c   1.000
_cell.angle_alpha   90.00
_cell.angle_beta   90.00
_cell.angle_gamma   90.00
#
_symmetry.space_group_name_H-M   'P 1'
#
loop_
_entity.id
_entity.type
_entity.pdbx_description
1 polymer ?
#
loop_
_entity_poly.entity_id
_entity_poly.type
_entity_poly.pdbx_seq_one_letter_code
_entity_poly.pdbx_strand_id
1 'polypeptide(L)'
;MGKIVYKRLKGSQSLRQRLLLSTLRSTAVLIEDIRADETWPGLRPHEVSFLRLLEKISDDCTVEINETGTKLKYKPGILMGGKHHVHDCGVWR
;
A
#
# COMPACT_ATOMS: atom_id res chain seq x y z
N MET A 1 -7.59 -23.50 3.65
CA MET A 1 -7.03 -22.16 3.41
C MET A 1 -7.89 -21.15 4.17
N GLY A 2 -7.36 -20.50 5.21
CA GLY A 2 -8.14 -19.57 6.03
C GLY A 2 -8.54 -18.32 5.23
N LYS A 3 -9.78 -17.86 5.37
CA LYS A 3 -10.26 -16.63 4.72
C LYS A 3 -9.49 -15.44 5.30
N ILE A 4 -8.69 -14.75 4.49
CA ILE A 4 -7.94 -13.57 4.94
C ILE A 4 -8.94 -12.47 5.31
N VAL A 5 -8.84 -11.98 6.54
CA VAL A 5 -9.66 -10.88 7.05
C VAL A 5 -8.92 -9.57 6.83
N TYR A 6 -9.54 -8.66 6.08
CA TYR A 6 -8.99 -7.33 5.80
C TYR A 6 -9.57 -6.30 6.76
N LYS A 7 -8.71 -5.53 7.41
CA LYS A 7 -9.12 -4.33 8.16
C LYS A 7 -9.51 -3.24 7.15
N ARG A 8 -10.79 -2.85 7.18
CA ARG A 8 -11.35 -1.83 6.28
C ARG A 8 -11.01 -0.42 6.76
N LEU A 9 -10.52 0.40 5.85
CA LEU A 9 -10.18 1.81 6.05
C LEU A 9 -10.73 2.62 4.88
N LYS A 10 -10.88 3.93 5.06
CA LYS A 10 -11.34 4.85 4.02
C LYS A 10 -10.39 6.02 3.83
N GLY A 11 -10.33 6.51 2.60
CA GLY A 11 -9.56 7.69 2.23
C GLY A 11 -8.05 7.50 2.21
N SER A 12 -7.37 8.49 1.65
CA SER A 12 -5.91 8.53 1.50
C SER A 12 -5.16 9.11 2.72
N GLN A 13 -5.88 9.63 3.73
CA GLN A 13 -5.21 10.26 4.88
C GLN A 13 -4.32 9.26 5.63
N SER A 14 -3.08 9.69 5.91
CA SER A 14 -2.08 8.87 6.62
C SER A 14 -1.80 7.52 5.94
N LEU A 15 -1.88 7.45 4.60
CA LEU A 15 -1.68 6.20 3.85
C LEU A 15 -0.34 5.52 4.20
N ARG A 16 0.75 6.30 4.24
CA ARG A 16 2.10 5.81 4.60
C ARG A 16 2.13 5.15 5.97
N GLN A 17 1.59 5.82 6.99
CA GLN A 17 1.53 5.30 8.36
C GLN A 17 0.64 4.07 8.47
N ARG A 18 -0.51 4.05 7.79
CA ARG A 18 -1.44 2.91 7.78
C ARG A 18 -0.78 1.66 7.19
N LEU A 19 -0.11 1.81 6.07
CA LEU A 19 0.63 0.73 5.41
C LEU A 19 1.82 0.26 6.27
N LEU A 20 2.60 1.18 6.82
CA LEU A 20 3.71 0.84 7.72
C LEU A 20 3.22 0.04 8.94
N LEU A 21 2.15 0.49 9.60
CA LEU A 21 1.58 -0.24 10.73
C LEU A 21 0.99 -1.59 10.31
N SER A 22 0.39 -1.66 9.13
CA SER A 22 -0.09 -2.93 8.54
C SER A 22 1.06 -3.92 8.35
N THR A 23 2.21 -3.47 7.80
CA THR A 23 3.42 -4.28 7.65
C THR A 23 3.96 -4.75 9.00
N LEU A 24 4.14 -3.84 9.97
CA LEU A 24 4.68 -4.17 11.29
C LEU A 24 3.77 -5.08 12.12
N ARG A 25 2.46 -5.01 11.92
CA ARG A 25 1.47 -5.86 12.62
C ARG A 25 1.04 -7.08 11.82
N SER A 26 1.59 -7.29 10.62
CA SER A 26 1.18 -8.34 9.68
C SER A 26 -0.36 -8.43 9.50
N THR A 27 -1.04 -7.27 9.51
CA THR A 27 -2.50 -7.18 9.40
C THR A 27 -2.89 -6.72 8.00
N ALA A 28 -3.62 -7.53 7.24
CA ALA A 28 -4.08 -7.14 5.90
C ALA A 28 -5.07 -5.97 5.98
N VAL A 29 -4.94 -5.00 5.08
CA VAL A 29 -5.81 -3.81 5.02
C VAL A 29 -6.48 -3.67 3.66
N LEU A 30 -7.74 -3.23 3.69
CA LEU A 30 -8.48 -2.81 2.51
C LEU A 30 -8.80 -1.33 2.67
N ILE A 31 -8.27 -0.50 1.78
CA ILE A 31 -8.48 0.95 1.78
C ILE A 31 -9.36 1.28 0.59
N GLU A 32 -10.52 1.86 0.85
CA GLU A 32 -11.49 2.26 -0.16
C GLU A 32 -11.62 3.79 -0.15
N ASP A 33 -12.29 4.33 -1.17
CA ASP A 33 -12.64 5.75 -1.23
C ASP A 33 -11.40 6.68 -1.22
N ILE A 34 -10.33 6.24 -1.89
CA ILE A 34 -9.10 7.03 -2.03
C ILE A 34 -9.38 8.12 -3.07
N ARG A 35 -9.72 9.33 -2.60
CA ARG A 35 -9.95 10.52 -3.43
C ARG A 35 -11.03 10.30 -4.50
N ALA A 36 -12.08 9.53 -4.19
CA ALA A 36 -13.06 9.13 -5.20
C ALA A 36 -13.82 10.33 -5.81
N ASP A 37 -13.97 11.41 -5.05
CA ASP A 37 -14.70 12.62 -5.46
C ASP A 37 -13.80 13.73 -6.05
N GLU A 38 -12.48 13.51 -6.15
CA GLU A 38 -11.56 14.50 -6.74
C GLU A 38 -11.58 14.43 -8.29
N THR A 39 -11.26 15.53 -8.97
CA THR A 39 -11.13 15.58 -10.45
C THR A 39 -10.17 14.52 -11.00
N TRP A 40 -9.14 14.20 -10.21
CA TRP A 40 -8.15 13.16 -10.51
C TRP A 40 -8.16 12.14 -9.38
N PRO A 41 -9.03 11.11 -9.47
CA PRO A 41 -9.26 10.17 -8.38
C PRO A 41 -8.11 9.18 -8.19
N GLY A 42 -8.09 8.52 -7.04
CA GLY A 42 -7.20 7.40 -6.74
C GLY A 42 -5.84 7.77 -6.13
N LEU A 43 -4.96 6.76 -6.12
CA LEU A 43 -3.60 6.86 -5.60
C LEU A 43 -2.75 7.83 -6.44
N ARG A 44 -1.91 8.61 -5.76
CA ARG A 44 -0.91 9.48 -6.38
C ARG A 44 0.36 8.68 -6.76
N PRO A 45 1.17 9.16 -7.71
CA PRO A 45 2.39 8.46 -8.13
C PRO A 45 3.35 8.13 -6.97
N HIS A 46 3.49 9.03 -5.99
CA HIS A 46 4.34 8.80 -4.82
C HIS A 46 3.77 7.71 -3.87
N GLU A 47 2.44 7.55 -3.81
CA GLU A 47 1.79 6.50 -3.01
C GLU A 47 2.00 5.13 -3.66
N VAL A 48 1.93 5.06 -5.00
CA VAL A 48 2.25 3.85 -5.75
C VAL A 48 3.74 3.50 -5.63
N SER A 49 4.63 4.49 -5.74
CA SER A 49 6.07 4.29 -5.53
C SER A 49 6.36 3.75 -4.13
N PHE A 50 5.66 4.25 -3.10
CA PHE A 50 5.79 3.73 -1.74
C PHE A 50 5.31 2.27 -1.60
N LEU A 51 4.24 1.87 -2.28
CA LEU A 51 3.81 0.47 -2.32
C LEU A 51 4.87 -0.44 -2.97
N ARG A 52 5.49 0.02 -4.07
CA ARG A 52 6.60 -0.70 -4.71
C ARG A 52 7.80 -0.86 -3.79
N LEU A 53 8.10 0.14 -2.96
CA LEU A 53 9.13 0.02 -1.94
C LEU A 53 8.79 -1.08 -0.93
N LEU A 54 7.54 -1.14 -0.46
CA LEU A 54 7.10 -2.18 0.49
C LEU A 54 7.20 -3.59 -0.11
N GLU A 55 6.84 -3.76 -1.38
CA GLU A 55 7.04 -5.03 -2.11
C GLU A 55 8.53 -5.39 -2.23
N LYS A 56 9.41 -4.40 -2.43
CA LYS A 56 10.85 -4.65 -2.59
C LYS A 56 11.54 -5.11 -1.30
N ILE A 57 11.11 -4.58 -0.16
CA ILE A 57 11.74 -4.87 1.16
C ILE A 57 11.08 -6.03 1.91
N SER A 58 10.00 -6.60 1.37
CA SER A 58 9.21 -7.65 1.99
C SER A 58 9.04 -8.85 1.06
N ASP A 59 9.03 -10.05 1.60
CA ASP A 59 8.74 -11.29 0.85
C ASP A 59 7.28 -11.72 1.06
N ASP A 60 6.65 -12.33 0.05
CA ASP A 60 5.21 -12.68 0.01
C ASP A 60 4.23 -11.50 0.29
N CYS A 61 4.64 -10.28 -0.06
CA CYS A 61 3.79 -9.10 -0.01
C CYS A 61 2.87 -9.06 -1.23
N THR A 62 1.58 -8.75 -1.04
CA THR A 62 0.61 -8.62 -2.14
C THR A 62 -0.06 -7.25 -2.12
N VAL A 63 -0.02 -6.57 -3.27
CA VAL A 63 -0.67 -5.27 -3.50
C VAL A 63 -1.66 -5.44 -4.66
N GLU A 64 -2.95 -5.22 -4.41
CA GLU A 64 -3.97 -5.17 -5.46
C GLU A 64 -4.59 -3.77 -5.49
N ILE A 65 -4.57 -3.14 -6.66
CA ILE A 65 -5.15 -1.82 -6.90
C ILE A 65 -6.22 -1.97 -7.98
N ASN A 66 -7.39 -1.35 -7.81
CA ASN A 66 -8.41 -1.33 -8.87
C ASN A 66 -8.01 -0.41 -10.02
N GLU A 67 -8.73 -0.48 -11.14
CA GLU A 67 -8.44 0.29 -12.36
C GLU A 67 -8.32 1.80 -12.13
N THR A 68 -9.17 2.37 -11.26
CA THR A 68 -9.19 3.81 -10.97
C THR A 68 -8.29 4.22 -9.80
N GLY A 69 -7.62 3.28 -9.14
CA GLY A 69 -6.76 3.56 -7.99
C GLY A 69 -7.50 3.98 -6.71
N THR A 70 -8.83 3.98 -6.70
CA THR A 70 -9.65 4.38 -5.53
C THR A 70 -9.78 3.29 -4.46
N LYS A 71 -9.34 2.07 -4.77
CA LYS A 71 -9.39 0.90 -3.89
C LYS A 71 -8.06 0.15 -3.92
N LEU A 72 -7.52 -0.08 -2.73
CA LEU A 72 -6.25 -0.76 -2.49
C LEU A 72 -6.47 -1.91 -1.49
N LYS A 73 -6.11 -3.13 -1.86
CA LYS A 73 -5.88 -4.22 -0.90
C LYS A 73 -4.39 -4.40 -0.71
N TYR A 74 -3.98 -4.44 0.54
CA TYR A 74 -2.60 -4.68 0.93
C TYR A 74 -2.55 -5.86 1.90
N LYS A 75 -1.91 -6.95 1.47
CA LYS A 75 -1.54 -8.08 2.32
C LYS A 75 -0.05 -7.92 2.63
N PRO A 76 0.32 -7.60 3.89
CA PRO A 76 1.72 -7.45 4.26
C PRO A 76 2.44 -8.80 4.16
N GLY A 77 3.68 -8.75 3.68
CA GLY A 77 4.60 -9.88 3.67
C GLY A 77 5.51 -9.94 4.90
N ILE A 78 6.54 -10.77 4.85
CA ILE A 78 7.61 -10.84 5.86
C ILE A 78 8.65 -9.78 5.51
N LEU A 79 8.98 -8.91 6.47
CA LEU A 79 10.00 -7.88 6.25
C LEU A 79 11.39 -8.51 6.21
N MET A 80 11.99 -8.55 5.03
CA MET A 80 13.33 -9.13 4.83
C MET A 80 14.44 -8.09 5.00
N GLY A 81 14.12 -6.81 4.81
CA GLY A 81 15.11 -5.75 4.80
C GLY A 81 16.10 -5.90 3.64
N GLY A 82 17.37 -5.56 3.86
CA GLY A 82 18.45 -5.70 2.88
C GLY A 82 19.28 -4.42 2.73
N LYS A 83 20.58 -4.56 2.44
CA LYS A 83 21.54 -3.44 2.37
C LYS A 83 21.70 -2.79 0.99
N HIS A 84 21.29 -3.45 -0.08
CA HIS A 84 21.56 -3.02 -1.47
C HIS A 84 20.30 -2.69 -2.27
N HIS A 85 19.20 -2.37 -1.58
CA HIS A 85 17.96 -1.98 -2.25
C HIS A 85 18.08 -0.54 -2.76
N VAL A 86 18.03 -0.37 -4.08
CA VAL A 86 17.90 0.94 -4.73
C VAL A 86 16.44 1.20 -5.05
N HIS A 87 15.85 2.28 -4.55
CA HIS A 87 14.47 2.67 -4.86
C HIS A 87 14.45 4.05 -5.48
N ASP A 88 13.87 4.16 -6.68
CA ASP A 88 13.61 5.46 -7.30
C ASP A 88 12.30 6.04 -6.76
N CYS A 89 12.44 7.07 -5.92
CA CYS A 89 11.31 7.78 -5.33
C CYS A 89 10.62 8.72 -6.34
N GLY A 90 11.23 8.98 -7.50
CA GLY A 90 10.85 10.06 -8.39
C GLY A 90 10.97 11.45 -7.74
N VAL A 91 10.30 12.43 -8.34
CA VAL A 91 10.32 13.84 -7.89
C VAL A 91 9.05 14.26 -7.13
N TRP A 92 8.06 13.38 -7.06
CA TRP A 92 6.75 13.63 -6.43
C TRP A 92 6.77 13.15 -4.97
N ARG A 93 6.18 13.91 -4.04
CA ARG A 93 6.15 13.58 -2.60
C ARG A 93 4.78 13.78 -1.97
#